data_AF-A0A529NQH5-F1
#
_entry.id   AF-A0A529NQH5-F1
#
_cell.length_a   1.000
_cell.length_b   1.000
_cell.length_c   1.000
_cell.angle_alpha   90.00
_cell.angle_beta   90.00
_cell.angle_gamma   90.00
#
_symmetry.space_group_name_H-M   'P 1'
#
loop_
_entity.id
_entity.type
_entity.pdbx_description
1 polymer ?
#
loop_
_entity_poly.entity_id
_entity_poly.type
_entity_poly.pdbx_seq_one_letter_code
_entity_poly.pdbx_strand_id
1 'polypeptide(L)'
;YSYFALVADDPSVQIVNQAQSWYLKDILKSTQWKDMPLLSAAAPFKAGGRSGADYYTDVPVGDIAIKNVADLYLYPNTVRAVEITGAQVKEWLEMSVGIFNRIEPGKADQPLINTDFPSYNFDVIDGVAYRIDLSQPPKYDAKGGLANASSRIVDLMFDGKPIDPAQK
;
A
#
# COMPACT_ATOMS: atom_id res chain seq x y z
N TYR A 1 -3.68 15.76 1.97
CA TYR A 1 -4.98 15.23 1.54
C TYR A 1 -4.81 13.83 0.95
N SER A 2 -5.89 13.11 0.67
CA SER A 2 -5.87 11.73 0.13
C SER A 2 -6.61 11.53 -1.21
N TYR A 3 -6.88 12.61 -1.96
CA TYR A 3 -7.76 12.59 -3.14
C TYR A 3 -7.36 11.60 -4.24
N PHE A 4 -6.05 11.35 -4.39
CA PHE A 4 -5.50 10.46 -5.42
C PHE A 4 -4.78 9.25 -4.84
N ALA A 5 -5.02 8.94 -3.56
CA ALA A 5 -4.30 7.91 -2.82
C ALA A 5 -4.44 6.49 -3.38
N LEU A 6 -5.38 6.24 -4.30
CA LEU A 6 -5.54 4.95 -4.98
C LEU A 6 -4.78 4.85 -6.30
N VAL A 7 -4.24 5.95 -6.84
CA VAL A 7 -3.70 5.99 -8.20
C VAL A 7 -2.35 6.72 -8.31
N ALA A 8 -1.93 7.42 -7.26
CA ALA A 8 -0.68 8.15 -7.21
C ALA A 8 -0.04 8.05 -5.82
N ASP A 9 1.25 8.34 -5.76
CA ASP A 9 1.95 8.59 -4.50
C ASP A 9 1.26 9.73 -3.74
N ASP A 10 0.91 9.48 -2.48
CA ASP A 10 0.00 10.32 -1.72
C ASP A 10 0.60 10.71 -0.36
N PRO A 11 0.72 12.01 -0.07
CA PRO A 11 1.33 12.50 1.16
C PRO A 11 0.67 11.99 2.45
N SER A 12 -0.64 11.66 2.41
CA SER A 12 -1.35 11.16 3.60
C SER A 12 -0.93 9.73 3.98
N VAL A 13 -0.60 8.91 3.00
CA VAL A 13 -0.05 7.56 3.20
C VAL A 13 1.44 7.66 3.54
N GLN A 14 2.16 8.55 2.85
CA GLN A 14 3.61 8.73 3.03
C GLN A 14 3.98 9.11 4.47
N ILE A 15 3.24 10.03 5.10
CA ILE A 15 3.54 10.44 6.49
C ILE A 15 3.31 9.28 7.48
N VAL A 16 2.33 8.40 7.23
CA VAL A 16 2.09 7.21 8.06
C VAL A 16 3.25 6.24 7.93
N ASN A 17 3.70 5.96 6.70
CA ASN A 17 4.86 5.09 6.45
C ASN A 17 6.14 5.62 7.11
N GLN A 18 6.37 6.94 7.03
CA GLN A 18 7.51 7.58 7.68
C GLN A 18 7.43 7.48 9.22
N ALA A 19 6.25 7.68 9.80
CA ALA A 19 6.05 7.57 11.24
C ALA A 19 6.26 6.13 11.76
N GLN A 20 5.72 5.14 11.05
CA GLN A 20 5.94 3.71 11.34
C GLN A 20 7.43 3.36 11.28
N SER A 21 8.10 3.80 10.20
CA SER A 21 9.53 3.56 10.00
C SER A 21 10.38 4.21 11.09
N TRP A 22 10.11 5.48 11.42
CA TRP A 22 10.83 6.20 12.48
C TRP A 22 10.70 5.49 13.83
N TYR A 23 9.47 5.11 14.20
CA TYR A 23 9.18 4.44 15.46
C TYR A 23 9.83 3.05 15.55
N LEU A 24 9.69 2.23 14.50
CA LEU A 24 10.26 0.88 14.49
C LEU A 24 11.78 0.89 14.38
N LYS A 25 12.39 1.82 13.64
CA LYS A 25 13.86 1.94 13.59
C LYS A 25 14.44 2.11 14.98
N ASP A 26 13.80 2.89 15.85
CA ASP A 26 14.31 3.07 17.20
C ASP A 26 14.24 1.79 18.04
N ILE A 27 13.10 1.10 17.99
CA ILE A 27 12.88 -0.16 18.71
C ILE A 27 13.84 -1.25 18.22
N LEU A 28 14.03 -1.37 16.90
CA LEU A 28 14.78 -2.48 16.29
C LEU A 28 16.29 -2.36 16.53
N LYS A 29 16.84 -1.16 16.77
CA LYS A 29 18.27 -0.93 17.03
C LYS A 29 18.85 -1.81 18.14
N SER A 30 18.05 -2.16 19.14
CA SER A 30 18.46 -3.00 20.28
C SER A 30 18.05 -4.48 20.14
N THR A 31 17.66 -4.91 18.94
CA THR A 31 17.20 -6.28 18.67
C THR A 31 18.13 -6.99 17.67
N GLN A 32 17.85 -8.27 17.41
CA GLN A 32 18.55 -9.04 16.37
C GLN A 32 18.32 -8.52 14.94
N TRP A 33 17.27 -7.70 14.72
CA TRP A 33 16.90 -7.18 13.41
C TRP A 33 17.46 -5.78 13.12
N LYS A 34 18.38 -5.26 13.94
CA LYS A 34 18.91 -3.89 13.84
C LYS A 34 19.52 -3.54 12.45
N ASP A 35 20.06 -4.54 11.76
CA ASP A 35 20.71 -4.41 10.45
C ASP A 35 19.81 -4.90 9.30
N MET A 36 18.58 -5.33 9.61
CA MET A 36 17.64 -5.82 8.61
C MET A 36 16.99 -4.65 7.86
N PRO A 37 16.81 -4.75 6.53
CA PRO A 37 16.01 -3.79 5.78
C PRO A 37 14.62 -3.61 6.39
N LEU A 38 14.16 -2.37 6.48
CA LEU A 38 12.82 -2.04 6.97
C LEU A 38 11.99 -1.43 5.85
N LEU A 39 10.93 -2.12 5.47
CA LEU A 39 9.86 -1.62 4.61
C LEU A 39 8.66 -1.21 5.47
N SER A 40 7.87 -0.26 4.98
CA SER A 40 6.65 0.19 5.67
C SER A 40 5.44 0.04 4.76
N ALA A 41 4.39 -0.62 5.25
CA ALA A 41 3.15 -0.79 4.52
C ALA A 41 2.03 0.03 5.17
N ALA A 42 1.34 0.83 4.36
CA ALA A 42 0.18 1.60 4.79
C ALA A 42 -0.85 1.71 3.67
N ALA A 43 -2.13 1.66 4.04
CA ALA A 43 -3.26 1.86 3.15
C ALA A 43 -3.98 3.19 3.44
N PRO A 44 -4.60 3.83 2.42
CA PRO A 44 -5.45 4.97 2.64
C PRO A 44 -6.83 4.54 3.18
N PHE A 45 -7.13 4.89 4.43
CA PHE A 45 -8.43 4.59 5.04
C PHE A 45 -9.57 5.47 4.51
N LYS A 46 -9.26 6.73 4.17
CA LYS A 46 -10.21 7.68 3.58
C LYS A 46 -9.79 7.99 2.15
N ALA A 47 -10.34 7.28 1.19
CA ALA A 47 -9.99 7.41 -0.23
C ALA A 47 -11.20 7.75 -1.13
N GLY A 48 -12.28 8.26 -0.53
CA GLY A 48 -13.55 8.51 -1.22
C GLY A 48 -14.17 7.24 -1.81
N GLY A 49 -14.88 7.40 -2.93
CA GLY A 49 -15.44 6.27 -3.68
C GLY A 49 -16.48 5.48 -2.88
N ARG A 50 -16.16 4.22 -2.56
CA ARG A 50 -17.06 3.29 -1.85
C ARG A 50 -17.63 3.86 -0.56
N SER A 51 -16.84 4.64 0.19
CA SER A 51 -17.24 5.22 1.47
C SER A 51 -17.92 6.59 1.36
N GLY A 52 -18.19 7.06 0.13
CA GLY A 52 -18.82 8.34 -0.16
C GLY A 52 -17.86 9.33 -0.86
N ALA A 53 -18.44 10.22 -1.67
CA ALA A 53 -17.68 11.18 -2.49
C ALA A 53 -16.87 12.20 -1.66
N ASP A 54 -17.23 12.45 -0.40
CA ASP A 54 -16.52 13.39 0.47
C ASP A 54 -15.61 12.69 1.49
N TYR A 55 -15.46 11.37 1.41
CA TYR A 55 -14.75 10.57 2.43
C TYR A 55 -13.23 10.57 2.22
N TYR A 56 -12.61 11.75 2.31
CA TYR A 56 -11.18 11.97 2.17
C TYR A 56 -10.56 12.52 3.45
N THR A 57 -9.27 12.27 3.63
CA THR A 57 -8.47 12.99 4.62
C THR A 57 -8.06 14.33 4.02
N ASP A 58 -8.31 15.41 4.74
CA ASP A 58 -7.84 16.74 4.38
C ASP A 58 -7.35 17.48 5.63
N VAL A 59 -6.04 17.75 5.66
CA VAL A 59 -5.37 18.41 6.78
C VAL A 59 -4.90 19.76 6.27
N PRO A 60 -5.52 20.87 6.71
CA PRO A 60 -5.15 22.20 6.25
C PRO A 60 -3.75 22.57 6.77
N VAL A 61 -3.09 23.50 6.06
CA VAL A 61 -1.81 24.07 6.51
C VAL A 61 -2.01 24.77 7.85
N GLY A 62 -1.09 24.51 8.79
CA GLY A 62 -1.08 25.12 10.11
C GLY A 62 -0.72 24.13 11.21
N ASP A 63 -1.12 24.46 12.43
CA ASP A 63 -0.85 23.63 13.60
C ASP A 63 -1.56 22.27 13.51
N ILE A 64 -0.86 21.23 13.95
CA ILE A 64 -1.40 19.86 13.99
C ILE A 64 -2.14 19.65 15.31
N ALA A 65 -3.42 19.30 15.22
CA ALA A 65 -4.22 18.87 16.36
C ALA A 65 -4.46 17.35 16.31
N ILE A 66 -4.84 16.76 17.46
CA ILE A 66 -5.14 15.32 17.58
C ILE A 66 -6.20 14.87 16.56
N LYS A 67 -7.19 15.72 16.27
CA LYS A 67 -8.21 15.44 15.25
C LYS A 67 -7.63 15.20 13.85
N ASN A 68 -6.53 15.88 13.50
CA ASN A 68 -5.88 15.72 12.19
C ASN A 68 -5.18 14.36 12.10
N VAL A 69 -4.56 13.94 13.20
CA VAL A 69 -3.92 12.61 13.31
C VAL A 69 -4.98 11.50 13.27
N ALA A 70 -6.09 11.68 14.00
CA ALA A 70 -7.21 10.74 13.99
C ALA A 70 -7.87 10.62 12.62
N ASP A 71 -7.91 11.71 11.83
CA ASP A 71 -8.45 11.69 10.46
C ASP A 71 -7.53 10.99 9.45
N LEU A 72 -6.22 10.96 9.71
CA LEU A 72 -5.24 10.19 8.94
C LEU A 72 -5.31 8.69 9.25
N TYR A 73 -5.43 8.33 10.54
CA TYR A 73 -5.41 6.96 11.00
C TYR A 73 -6.61 6.68 11.92
N LEU A 74 -7.71 6.25 11.31
CA LEU A 74 -9.03 6.14 11.96
C LEU A 74 -9.14 4.98 12.96
N TYR A 75 -8.36 3.92 12.76
CA TYR A 75 -8.47 2.68 13.53
C TYR A 75 -7.40 2.62 14.62
N PRO A 76 -7.72 2.09 15.82
CA PRO A 76 -6.76 1.93 16.91
C PRO A 76 -5.84 0.72 16.67
N ASN A 77 -5.20 0.64 15.50
CA ASN A 77 -4.31 -0.46 15.14
C ASN A 77 -3.02 -0.38 15.93
N THR A 78 -2.48 -1.55 16.28
CA THR A 78 -1.15 -1.66 16.87
C THR A 78 -0.12 -1.83 15.75
N VAL A 79 0.91 -0.99 15.72
CA VAL A 79 2.04 -1.18 14.80
C VAL A 79 2.75 -2.50 15.11
N ARG A 80 3.06 -3.28 14.07
CA ARG A 80 3.76 -4.57 14.15
C ARG A 80 4.87 -4.59 13.11
N ALA A 81 5.99 -5.23 13.46
CA ALA A 81 7.02 -5.62 12.51
C ALA A 81 6.90 -7.14 12.28
N VAL A 82 7.00 -7.57 11.03
CA VAL A 82 7.00 -8.98 10.63
C VAL A 82 8.19 -9.23 9.71
N GLU A 83 8.89 -10.34 9.94
CA GLU A 83 9.97 -10.79 9.06
C GLU A 83 9.35 -11.52 7.87
N ILE A 84 9.61 -11.04 6.66
CA ILE A 84 9.07 -11.60 5.41
C ILE A 84 10.16 -11.68 4.35
N THR A 85 9.98 -12.53 3.34
CA THR A 85 10.89 -12.62 2.20
C THR A 85 10.50 -11.68 1.06
N GLY A 86 11.40 -11.43 0.12
CA GLY A 86 11.10 -10.68 -1.11
C GLY A 86 9.94 -11.28 -1.92
N ALA A 87 9.78 -12.61 -1.90
CA ALA A 87 8.61 -13.26 -2.49
C ALA A 87 7.32 -12.84 -1.79
N GLN A 88 7.32 -12.78 -0.45
CA GLN A 88 6.15 -12.37 0.32
C GLN A 88 5.83 -10.88 0.15
N VAL A 89 6.85 -10.02 -0.01
CA VAL A 89 6.64 -8.61 -0.41
C VAL A 89 5.87 -8.53 -1.72
N LYS A 90 6.29 -9.32 -2.73
CA LYS A 90 5.60 -9.38 -4.01
C LYS A 90 4.15 -9.86 -3.85
N GLU A 91 3.91 -10.94 -3.12
CA GLU A 91 2.55 -11.46 -2.92
C GLU A 91 1.64 -10.48 -2.16
N TRP A 92 2.20 -9.72 -1.20
CA TRP A 92 1.46 -8.65 -0.52
C TRP A 92 1.01 -7.58 -1.53
N LEU A 93 1.94 -7.09 -2.35
CA LEU A 93 1.61 -6.12 -3.40
C LEU A 93 0.58 -6.67 -4.41
N GLU A 94 0.69 -7.95 -4.80
CA GLU A 94 -0.31 -8.61 -5.68
C GLU A 94 -1.72 -8.61 -5.08
N MET A 95 -1.84 -8.81 -3.76
CA MET A 95 -3.11 -8.70 -3.06
C MET A 95 -3.61 -7.25 -3.06
N SER A 96 -2.73 -6.29 -2.75
CA SER A 96 -3.09 -4.88 -2.66
C SER A 96 -3.58 -4.32 -3.99
N VAL A 97 -2.94 -4.66 -5.11
CA VAL A 97 -3.35 -4.21 -6.46
C VAL A 97 -4.60 -4.91 -6.99
N GLY A 98 -5.28 -5.72 -6.17
CA GLY A 98 -6.63 -6.23 -6.41
C GLY A 98 -7.70 -5.14 -6.50
N ILE A 99 -7.39 -3.93 -6.01
CA ILE A 99 -8.27 -2.75 -6.16
C ILE A 99 -8.45 -2.30 -7.62
N PHE A 100 -7.54 -2.65 -8.51
CA PHE A 100 -7.63 -2.24 -9.91
C PHE A 100 -8.39 -3.26 -10.76
N ASN A 101 -9.29 -2.79 -11.61
CA ASN A 101 -9.89 -3.62 -12.65
C ASN A 101 -8.83 -4.04 -13.67
N ARG A 102 -9.10 -5.15 -14.37
CA ARG A 102 -8.33 -5.50 -15.57
C ARG A 102 -8.65 -4.48 -16.67
N ILE A 103 -7.60 -3.98 -17.32
CA ILE A 103 -7.71 -3.02 -18.41
C ILE A 103 -7.35 -3.71 -19.73
N GLU A 104 -8.29 -3.74 -20.66
CA GLU A 104 -8.08 -4.27 -22.01
C GLU A 104 -7.27 -3.26 -22.85
N PRO A 105 -6.10 -3.63 -23.40
CA PRO A 105 -5.34 -2.73 -24.26
C PRO A 105 -6.15 -2.28 -25.49
N GLY A 106 -6.11 -0.98 -25.80
CA GLY A 106 -6.80 -0.40 -26.97
C GLY A 106 -8.28 -0.06 -26.75
N LYS A 107 -8.86 -0.37 -25.59
CA LYS A 107 -10.23 -0.01 -25.23
C LYS A 107 -10.24 1.24 -24.33
N ALA A 108 -10.98 2.26 -24.75
CA ALA A 108 -11.11 3.51 -24.01
C ALA A 108 -12.12 3.39 -22.85
N ASP A 109 -12.09 4.37 -21.93
CA ASP A 109 -13.10 4.63 -20.90
C ASP A 109 -13.44 3.44 -19.98
N GLN A 110 -12.41 2.64 -19.65
CA GLN A 110 -12.55 1.52 -18.72
C GLN A 110 -12.46 2.00 -17.26
N PRO A 111 -13.37 1.57 -16.37
CA PRO A 111 -13.29 1.94 -14.96
C PRO A 111 -12.03 1.35 -14.35
N LEU A 112 -11.15 2.19 -13.81
CA LEU A 112 -9.87 1.76 -13.24
C LEU A 112 -10.04 1.07 -11.88
N ILE A 113 -10.90 1.62 -11.01
CA ILE A 113 -11.06 1.17 -9.63
C ILE A 113 -12.21 0.17 -9.53
N ASN A 114 -11.96 -0.96 -8.89
CA ASN A 114 -12.96 -1.90 -8.43
C ASN A 114 -13.58 -1.39 -7.13
N THR A 115 -14.80 -0.86 -7.20
CA THR A 115 -15.49 -0.27 -6.04
C THR A 115 -15.90 -1.28 -4.97
N ASP A 116 -15.86 -2.58 -5.27
CA ASP A 116 -16.16 -3.65 -4.30
C ASP A 116 -14.93 -4.02 -3.46
N PHE A 117 -13.72 -3.67 -3.93
CA PHE A 117 -12.48 -3.91 -3.21
C PHE A 117 -12.29 -2.83 -2.12
N PRO A 118 -12.13 -3.21 -0.84
CA PRO A 118 -11.93 -2.23 0.23
C PRO A 118 -10.57 -1.52 0.13
N SER A 119 -10.54 -0.19 0.23
CA SER A 119 -9.28 0.59 0.14
C SER A 119 -8.31 0.28 1.27
N TYR A 120 -8.78 -0.16 2.43
CA TYR A 120 -7.92 -0.57 3.54
C TYR A 120 -7.11 -1.86 3.25
N ASN A 121 -7.39 -2.55 2.13
CA ASN A 121 -6.58 -3.67 1.65
C ASN A 121 -5.57 -3.24 0.57
N PHE A 122 -5.60 -1.97 0.12
CA PHE A 122 -4.65 -1.42 -0.83
C PHE A 122 -3.45 -0.81 -0.08
N ASP A 123 -2.55 -1.69 0.38
CA ASP A 123 -1.30 -1.24 0.98
C ASP A 123 -0.33 -0.74 -0.09
N VAL A 124 0.28 0.41 0.20
CA VAL A 124 1.46 0.92 -0.48
C VAL A 124 2.65 0.62 0.41
N ILE A 125 3.66 -0.03 -0.17
CA ILE A 125 4.91 -0.39 0.54
C ILE A 125 5.99 0.62 0.19
N ASP A 126 6.36 1.46 1.17
CA ASP A 126 7.48 2.39 1.08
C ASP A 126 8.82 1.63 1.20
N GLY A 127 9.78 2.02 0.37
CA GLY A 127 11.10 1.40 0.25
C GLY A 127 11.28 0.47 -0.97
N VAL A 128 10.22 0.22 -1.75
CA VAL A 128 10.30 -0.53 -3.01
C VAL A 128 9.76 0.29 -4.18
N ALA A 129 10.25 0.00 -5.39
CA ALA A 129 9.71 0.54 -6.63
C ALA A 129 9.20 -0.61 -7.50
N TYR A 130 8.06 -0.43 -8.17
CA TYR A 130 7.46 -1.46 -9.00
C TYR A 130 6.54 -0.85 -10.05
N ARG A 131 6.12 -1.68 -11.01
CA ARG A 131 5.09 -1.36 -11.99
C ARG A 131 3.94 -2.34 -11.86
N ILE A 132 2.75 -1.88 -12.23
CA ILE A 132 1.52 -2.69 -12.20
C ILE A 132 1.06 -2.91 -13.65
N ASP A 133 1.07 -4.16 -14.11
CA ASP A 133 0.49 -4.57 -15.39
C ASP A 133 -1.00 -4.89 -15.21
N LEU A 134 -1.85 -3.92 -15.54
CA LEU A 134 -3.30 -4.05 -15.45
C LEU A 134 -3.93 -4.85 -16.60
N SER A 135 -3.15 -5.27 -17.61
CA SER A 135 -3.67 -6.11 -18.69
C SER A 135 -4.03 -7.53 -18.24
N GLN A 136 -3.43 -7.97 -17.12
CA GLN A 136 -3.67 -9.27 -16.50
C GLN A 136 -4.83 -9.21 -15.49
N PRO A 137 -5.57 -10.31 -15.27
CA PRO A 137 -6.54 -10.39 -14.18
C PRO A 137 -5.85 -10.30 -12.80
N PRO A 138 -6.55 -9.89 -11.72
CA PRO A 138 -5.97 -9.85 -10.38
C PRO A 138 -5.65 -11.27 -9.89
N LYS A 139 -4.51 -11.46 -9.22
CA LYS A 139 -4.09 -12.77 -8.72
C LYS A 139 -5.00 -13.28 -7.61
N TYR A 140 -5.35 -12.40 -6.67
CA TYR A 140 -6.19 -12.71 -5.51
C TYR A 140 -7.58 -12.07 -5.61
N ASP A 141 -8.55 -12.68 -4.93
CA ASP A 141 -9.85 -12.06 -4.64
C ASP A 141 -9.75 -11.09 -3.43
N ALA A 142 -10.81 -10.33 -3.16
CA ALA A 142 -10.85 -9.35 -2.07
C ALA A 142 -10.71 -9.95 -0.64
N LYS A 143 -10.76 -11.29 -0.52
CA LYS A 143 -10.58 -12.03 0.73
C LYS A 143 -9.21 -12.72 0.83
N GLY A 144 -8.34 -12.55 -0.17
CA GLY A 144 -7.02 -13.18 -0.24
C GLY A 144 -7.03 -14.61 -0.80
N GLY A 145 -8.14 -15.07 -1.35
CA GLY A 145 -8.21 -16.35 -2.06
C GLY A 145 -7.52 -16.26 -3.42
N LEU A 146 -6.76 -17.29 -3.81
CA LEU A 146 -6.13 -17.34 -5.14
C LEU A 146 -7.23 -17.45 -6.21
N ALA A 147 -7.39 -16.42 -7.02
CA ALA A 147 -8.43 -16.32 -8.05
C ALA A 147 -7.87 -16.62 -9.45
N ASN A 148 -6.65 -16.18 -9.76
CA ASN A 148 -6.02 -16.35 -11.07
C ASN A 148 -4.53 -16.69 -10.92
N ALA A 149 -4.00 -17.47 -11.85
CA ALA A 149 -2.56 -17.73 -11.97
C ALA A 149 -1.83 -16.59 -12.72
N SER A 150 -2.07 -15.34 -12.31
CA SER A 150 -1.48 -14.14 -12.91
C SER A 150 -0.46 -13.49 -11.96
N SER A 151 0.26 -12.49 -12.47
CA SER A 151 1.12 -11.60 -11.68
C SER A 151 1.06 -10.21 -12.32
N ARG A 152 0.62 -9.21 -11.56
CA ARG A 152 0.53 -7.82 -11.99
C ARG A 152 1.74 -6.99 -11.56
N ILE A 153 2.43 -7.39 -10.49
CA ILE A 153 3.61 -6.69 -9.99
C ILE A 153 4.83 -7.12 -10.82
N VAL A 154 5.35 -6.17 -11.60
CA VAL A 154 6.52 -6.33 -12.46
C VAL A 154 7.59 -5.30 -12.11
N ASP A 155 8.84 -5.60 -12.47
CA ASP A 155 9.99 -4.74 -12.19
C ASP A 155 10.10 -4.32 -10.71
N LEU A 156 9.86 -5.24 -9.78
CA LEU A 156 9.95 -4.98 -8.34
C LEU A 156 11.42 -4.82 -7.91
N MET A 157 11.75 -3.63 -7.43
CA MET A 157 13.09 -3.20 -7.07
C MET A 157 13.16 -2.78 -5.59
N PHE A 158 14.29 -3.08 -4.97
CA PHE A 158 14.70 -2.62 -3.65
C PHE A 158 16.12 -2.03 -3.77
N ASP A 159 16.36 -0.82 -3.25
CA ASP A 159 17.63 -0.09 -3.37
C ASP A 159 18.20 -0.05 -4.81
N GLY A 160 17.31 0.13 -5.79
CA GLY A 160 17.67 0.21 -7.21
C GLY A 160 18.07 -1.13 -7.86
N LYS A 161 17.88 -2.25 -7.17
CA LYS A 161 18.17 -3.60 -7.67
C LYS A 161 16.91 -4.46 -7.66
N PRO A 162 16.77 -5.46 -8.55
CA PRO A 162 15.66 -6.40 -8.48
C PRO A 162 15.63 -7.07 -7.11
N ILE A 163 14.45 -7.15 -6.50
CA ILE A 163 14.30 -7.81 -5.20
C ILE A 163 14.65 -9.31 -5.35
N ASP A 164 15.46 -9.84 -4.44
CA ASP A 164 15.70 -11.28 -4.36
C ASP A 164 14.52 -11.95 -3.64
N PRO A 165 13.79 -12.90 -4.27
CA PRO A 165 12.66 -13.57 -3.65
C PRO A 165 12.99 -14.32 -2.34
N ALA A 166 14.25 -14.76 -2.19
CA ALA A 166 14.72 -15.49 -1.02
C ALA A 166 15.35 -14.57 0.05
N GLN A 167 15.67 -13.33 -0.29
CA GLN A 167 16.16 -12.35 0.67
C GLN A 167 15.08 -12.09 1.72
N LYS A 168 15.54 -11.98 2.97
CA LYS A 168 14.78 -11.44 4.09
C LYS A 168 15.04 -9.95 4.20
#